data_AF-A0A5E4AV32-F1
#
_entry.id   AF-A0A5E4AV32-F1
#
_cell.length_a   1.000
_cell.length_b   1.000
_cell.length_c   1.000
_cell.angle_alpha   90.00
_cell.angle_beta   90.00
_cell.angle_gamma   90.00
#
_symmetry.space_group_name_H-M   'P 1'
#
loop_
_entity.id
_entity.type
_entity.pdbx_description
1 polymer ?
#
loop_
_entity_poly.entity_id
_entity_poly.type
_entity_poly.pdbx_seq_one_letter_code
_entity_poly.pdbx_strand_id
1 'polypeptide(L)'
;MMRTVGQRYCVDPAVIAGVLSRQSQGGNFLVNVGNTGNMGNMEDGVRVVQDPNLYAPSSWITESQVSQITGVLTSRIKEIQRRFPTWTPDQYLRGGLCAYSGGPGFVRSSQDLGCDFCNDVLARAKYLKRHGF
;
A
#
# COMPACT_ATOMS: atom_id res chain seq x y z
N MET A 1 -5.36 11.28 -2.00
CA MET A 1 -4.24 11.06 -1.06
C MET A 1 -3.13 10.14 -1.60
N MET A 2 -3.44 8.93 -2.10
CA MET A 2 -2.40 7.91 -2.40
C MET A 2 -1.45 8.33 -3.52
N ARG A 3 -1.96 9.03 -4.55
CA ARG A 3 -1.14 9.59 -5.63
C ARG A 3 -0.18 10.66 -5.12
N THR A 4 -0.66 11.57 -4.28
CA THR A 4 0.15 12.64 -3.66
C THR A 4 1.27 12.07 -2.80
N VAL A 5 0.96 11.13 -1.91
CA VAL A 5 1.97 10.48 -1.05
C VAL A 5 2.93 9.64 -1.88
N GLY A 6 2.44 8.88 -2.86
CA GLY A 6 3.28 8.09 -3.77
C GLY A 6 4.28 8.94 -4.53
N GLN A 7 3.86 10.09 -5.06
CA GLN A 7 4.75 11.06 -5.70
C GLN A 7 5.79 11.61 -4.71
N ARG A 8 5.38 11.96 -3.49
CA ARG A 8 6.29 12.51 -2.47
C ARG A 8 7.42 11.55 -2.08
N TYR A 9 7.12 10.25 -2.00
CA TYR A 9 8.08 9.23 -1.58
C TYR A 9 8.69 8.43 -2.73
N CYS A 10 8.32 8.74 -3.98
CA CYS A 10 8.69 7.95 -5.17
C CYS A 10 8.32 6.46 -5.02
N VAL A 11 7.15 6.18 -4.43
CA VAL A 11 6.60 4.83 -4.28
C VAL A 11 5.34 4.72 -5.10
N ASP A 12 5.17 3.60 -5.80
CA ASP A 12 3.97 3.34 -6.56
C ASP A 12 2.72 3.40 -5.65
N PRO A 13 1.73 4.26 -5.96
CA PRO A 13 0.53 4.38 -5.15
C PRO A 13 -0.16 3.03 -4.89
N ALA A 14 -0.16 2.11 -5.87
CA ALA A 14 -0.82 0.82 -5.72
C ALA A 14 -0.10 -0.09 -4.72
N VAL A 15 1.22 0.07 -4.56
CA VAL A 15 1.99 -0.63 -3.51
C VAL A 15 1.59 -0.08 -2.14
N ILE A 16 1.46 1.25 -2.00
CA ILE A 16 1.01 1.87 -0.74
C ILE A 16 -0.38 1.35 -0.36
N ALA A 17 -1.31 1.33 -1.32
CA ALA A 17 -2.64 0.79 -1.12
C ALA A 17 -2.64 -0.72 -0.81
N GLY A 18 -1.73 -1.49 -1.42
CA GLY A 18 -1.54 -2.91 -1.11
C GLY A 18 -1.06 -3.13 0.33
N VAL A 19 -0.10 -2.34 0.81
CA VAL A 19 0.41 -2.37 2.20
C VAL A 19 -0.70 -2.04 3.20
N LEU A 20 -1.51 -1.02 2.90
CA LEU A 20 -2.66 -0.67 3.73
C LEU A 20 -3.69 -1.79 3.75
N SER A 21 -4.11 -2.27 2.58
CA SER A 21 -5.05 -3.39 2.45
C SER A 21 -4.62 -4.63 3.24
N ARG A 22 -3.32 -4.95 3.25
CA ARG A 22 -2.76 -6.06 4.05
C ARG A 22 -2.80 -5.79 5.55
N GLN A 23 -2.36 -4.61 6.01
CA GLN A 23 -2.35 -4.27 7.44
C GLN A 23 -3.76 -4.17 8.04
N SER A 24 -4.73 -3.81 7.22
CA SER A 24 -6.13 -3.71 7.57
C SER A 24 -6.86 -5.06 7.67
N GLN A 25 -6.22 -6.19 7.35
CA GLN A 25 -6.83 -7.52 7.26
C GLN A 25 -8.09 -7.59 6.35
N GLY A 26 -8.23 -6.69 5.37
CA GLY A 26 -9.46 -6.58 4.57
C GLY A 26 -10.60 -5.82 5.26
N GLY A 27 -10.35 -5.18 6.41
CA GLY A 27 -11.23 -4.18 7.00
C GLY A 27 -11.46 -3.02 6.03
N ASN A 28 -12.68 -2.49 6.04
CA ASN A 28 -13.19 -1.55 5.05
C ASN A 28 -12.58 -0.15 5.25
N PHE A 29 -11.33 0.06 4.84
CA PHE A 29 -10.74 1.39 4.80
C PHE A 29 -11.24 2.11 3.55
N LEU A 30 -12.09 3.11 3.75
CA LEU A 30 -12.47 4.06 2.71
C LEU A 30 -11.23 4.90 2.38
N VAL A 31 -10.49 4.48 1.35
CA VAL A 31 -9.42 5.29 0.77
C VAL A 31 -10.08 6.34 -0.13
N ASN A 32 -10.03 7.61 0.26
CA ASN A 32 -10.41 8.71 -0.62
C ASN A 32 -9.41 8.80 -1.79
N VAL A 33 -9.71 8.05 -2.85
CA VAL A 33 -9.09 8.18 -4.17
C VAL A 33 -9.76 9.40 -4.79
N GLY A 34 -9.18 10.58 -4.54
CA GLY A 34 -9.77 11.86 -4.90
C GLY A 34 -10.20 11.90 -6.36
N ASN A 35 -11.50 12.12 -6.57
CA ASN A 35 -12.05 12.47 -7.86
C ASN A 35 -12.28 13.99 -7.87
N THR A 36 -11.47 14.71 -8.64
CA THR A 36 -11.76 16.08 -9.06
C THR A 36 -12.63 15.98 -10.31
N GLY A 37 -13.90 16.35 -10.22
CA GLY A 37 -14.79 16.38 -11.38
C GLY A 37 -16.18 16.88 -10.98
N ASN A 38 -16.53 18.05 -11.50
CA ASN A 38 -17.76 18.79 -11.26
C ASN A 38 -18.97 18.13 -11.97
N MET A 39 -20.18 18.45 -11.48
CA MET A 39 -21.47 18.40 -12.18
C MET A 39 -22.23 17.06 -12.28
N GLY A 40 -23.47 17.10 -11.75
CA GLY A 40 -24.62 16.42 -12.33
C GLY A 40 -25.04 15.13 -11.64
N ASN A 41 -26.29 15.10 -11.20
CA ASN A 41 -27.07 13.86 -11.06
C ASN A 41 -26.73 12.91 -12.20
N MET A 42 -26.60 11.61 -11.93
CA MET A 42 -27.21 10.44 -12.61
C MET A 42 -26.55 9.18 -12.03
N GLU A 43 -27.35 8.45 -11.25
CA GLU A 43 -27.37 6.98 -11.16
C GLU A 43 -26.35 6.17 -11.98
N ASP A 44 -25.35 5.60 -11.30
CA ASP A 44 -24.99 4.17 -11.29
C ASP A 44 -23.55 4.03 -10.78
N GLY A 45 -23.36 3.44 -9.60
CA GLY A 45 -22.07 3.46 -8.94
C GLY A 45 -22.06 2.72 -7.61
N VAL A 46 -22.02 1.39 -7.71
CA VAL A 46 -21.63 0.43 -6.65
C VAL A 46 -22.34 0.64 -5.30
N ARG A 47 -23.51 0.02 -5.17
CA ARG A 47 -24.13 -0.27 -3.87
C ARG A 47 -23.23 -1.23 -3.11
N VAL A 48 -22.42 -0.73 -2.17
CA VAL A 48 -21.92 -1.56 -1.07
C VAL A 48 -23.07 -1.70 -0.08
N VAL A 49 -23.88 -2.74 -0.26
CA VAL A 49 -24.80 -3.20 0.78
C VAL A 49 -23.97 -3.96 1.81
N GLN A 50 -23.86 -3.42 3.01
CA GLN A 50 -23.64 -4.24 4.20
C GLN A 50 -24.20 -3.52 5.44
N ASP A 51 -25.18 -4.22 6.03
CA ASP A 51 -25.93 -4.04 7.27
C ASP A 51 -25.85 -2.73 8.08
N PRO A 52 -26.99 -2.08 8.39
CA PRO A 52 -27.05 -0.85 9.18
C PRO A 52 -26.87 -1.04 10.70
N ASN A 53 -26.43 -2.21 11.19
CA ASN A 53 -26.49 -2.53 12.62
C ASN A 53 -25.20 -3.08 13.27
N LEU A 54 -24.05 -3.01 12.61
CA LEU A 54 -22.78 -3.49 13.19
C LEU A 54 -21.68 -2.44 13.12
N TYR A 55 -21.44 -1.83 14.27
CA TYR A 55 -20.21 -1.17 14.71
C TYR A 55 -19.85 0.22 14.13
N ALA A 56 -19.87 1.18 15.06
CA ALA A 56 -19.17 2.47 15.17
C ALA A 56 -18.18 2.89 14.05
N PRO A 57 -18.10 4.20 13.73
CA PRO A 57 -17.47 4.71 12.51
C PRO A 57 -15.98 4.33 12.45
N SER A 58 -15.63 3.49 11.47
CA SER A 58 -14.25 3.16 11.13
C SER A 58 -13.47 4.45 10.85
N SER A 59 -12.42 4.67 11.64
CA SER A 59 -11.53 5.83 11.56
C SER A 59 -11.04 6.02 10.13
N TRP A 60 -11.40 7.14 9.50
CA TRP A 60 -10.91 7.48 8.16
C TRP A 60 -9.38 7.57 8.20
N ILE A 61 -8.69 6.82 7.33
CA ILE A 61 -7.24 6.90 7.25
C ILE A 61 -6.82 8.28 6.75
N THR A 62 -6.00 8.97 7.53
CA THR A 62 -5.57 10.33 7.19
C THR A 62 -4.35 10.32 6.29
N GLU A 63 -4.14 11.39 5.52
CA GLU A 63 -2.94 11.53 4.70
C GLU A 63 -1.65 11.46 5.53
N SER A 64 -1.67 11.96 6.77
CA SER A 64 -0.52 11.88 7.69
C SER A 64 -0.19 10.43 8.07
N GLN A 65 -1.20 9.58 8.32
CA GLN A 65 -1.01 8.16 8.57
C GLN A 65 -0.43 7.45 7.35
N VAL A 66 -0.97 7.72 6.15
CA VAL A 66 -0.45 7.16 4.89
C VAL A 66 1.00 7.61 4.66
N SER A 67 1.31 8.88 4.92
CA SER A 67 2.66 9.43 4.81
C SER A 67 3.64 8.77 5.78
N GLN A 68 3.21 8.53 7.03
CA GLN A 68 4.04 7.86 8.03
C GLN A 68 4.38 6.43 7.61
N ILE A 69 3.36 5.65 7.21
CA ILE A 69 3.52 4.26 6.74
C ILE A 69 4.44 4.21 5.51
N THR A 70 4.22 5.10 4.54
CA THR A 70 5.04 5.18 3.32
C THR A 70 6.47 5.60 3.65
N GLY A 71 6.67 6.49 4.62
CA GLY A 71 7.98 6.89 5.10
C GLY A 71 8.76 5.73 5.71
N VAL A 72 8.12 4.90 6.53
CA VAL A 72 8.75 3.69 7.11
C VAL A 72 9.12 2.70 6.01
N LEU A 73 8.22 2.41 5.06
CA LEU A 73 8.51 1.56 3.90
C LEU A 73 9.71 2.07 3.09
N THR A 74 9.73 3.37 2.79
CA THR A 74 10.82 4.00 2.03
C THR A 74 12.15 3.89 2.78
N SER A 75 12.14 4.05 4.11
CA SER A 75 13.32 3.86 4.94
C SER A 75 13.86 2.43 4.84
N ARG A 76 12.96 1.43 4.87
CA ARG A 76 13.33 0.01 4.71
C ARG A 76 13.89 -0.29 3.32
N ILE A 77 13.28 0.23 2.26
CA ILE A 77 13.82 0.10 0.89
C ILE A 77 15.23 0.67 0.81
N LYS A 78 15.46 1.88 1.36
CA LYS A 78 16.79 2.52 1.40
C LYS A 78 17.80 1.72 2.21
N GLU A 79 17.38 1.10 3.30
CA GLU A 79 18.23 0.21 4.10
C GLU A 79 18.67 -1.02 3.30
N ILE A 80 17.76 -1.66 2.57
CA ILE A 80 18.07 -2.78 1.66
C ILE A 80 19.00 -2.33 0.53
N GLN A 81 18.78 -1.15 -0.06
CA GLN A 81 19.67 -0.58 -1.07
C GLN A 81 21.11 -0.43 -0.57
N ARG A 82 21.31 0.03 0.66
CA ARG A 82 22.65 0.16 1.26
C ARG A 82 23.30 -1.20 1.51
N ARG A 83 22.51 -2.20 1.92
CA ARG A 83 23.04 -3.54 2.25
C ARG A 83 23.34 -4.38 1.01
N PHE A 84 22.58 -4.20 -0.07
CA PHE A 84 22.68 -5.02 -1.28
C PHE A 84 22.77 -4.14 -2.54
N PRO A 85 23.82 -3.32 -2.70
CA PRO A 85 23.88 -2.25 -3.72
C PRO A 85 23.87 -2.75 -5.18
N THR A 86 24.02 -4.06 -5.40
CA THR A 86 24.00 -4.68 -6.74
C THR A 86 22.63 -5.23 -7.14
N TRP A 87 21.62 -5.11 -6.28
CA TRP A 87 20.28 -5.62 -6.56
C TRP A 87 19.52 -4.77 -7.57
N THR A 88 18.56 -5.41 -8.22
CA THR A 88 17.65 -4.75 -9.16
C THR A 88 16.59 -3.93 -8.42
N PRO A 89 15.93 -2.97 -9.10
CA PRO A 89 14.80 -2.23 -8.53
C PRO A 89 13.68 -3.11 -7.95
N ASP A 90 13.34 -4.22 -8.62
CA ASP A 90 12.34 -5.17 -8.12
C ASP A 90 12.80 -5.86 -6.83
N GLN A 91 14.07 -6.27 -6.77
CA GLN A 91 14.65 -6.85 -5.56
C GLN A 91 14.70 -5.85 -4.40
N TYR A 92 14.96 -4.56 -4.66
CA TYR A 92 14.89 -3.52 -3.63
C TYR A 92 13.48 -3.34 -3.08
N LEU A 93 12.47 -3.33 -3.97
CA LEU A 93 11.08 -3.23 -3.55
C LEU A 93 10.68 -4.43 -2.69
N ARG A 94 10.94 -5.66 -3.18
CA ARG A 94 10.62 -6.89 -2.45
C ARG A 94 11.34 -6.99 -1.12
N GLY A 95 12.63 -6.67 -1.11
CA GLY A 95 13.44 -6.66 0.09
C GLY A 95 12.93 -5.62 1.09
N GLY A 96 12.57 -4.43 0.63
CA GLY A 96 11.98 -3.39 1.48
C GLY A 96 10.64 -3.81 2.09
N LEU A 97 9.77 -4.49 1.33
CA LEU A 97 8.50 -5.05 1.83
C LEU A 97 8.73 -6.15 2.86
N CYS A 98 9.69 -7.05 2.62
CA CYS A 98 10.02 -8.09 3.59
C CYS A 98 10.68 -7.52 4.86
N ALA A 99 11.55 -6.53 4.72
CA ALA A 99 12.15 -5.84 5.86
C ALA A 99 11.16 -4.94 6.61
N TYR A 100 10.12 -4.44 5.94
CA TYR A 100 9.02 -3.72 6.58
C TYR A 100 8.25 -4.62 7.54
N SER A 101 7.95 -5.86 7.14
CA SER A 101 7.22 -6.82 7.98
C SER A 101 8.11 -7.55 8.99
N GLY A 102 9.30 -8.01 8.59
CA GLY A 102 10.18 -8.87 9.39
C GLY A 102 11.33 -8.13 10.08
N GLY A 103 11.45 -6.82 9.86
CA GLY A 103 12.61 -6.04 10.30
C GLY A 103 13.82 -6.21 9.38
N PRO A 104 14.88 -5.39 9.57
CA PRO A 104 15.99 -5.35 8.64
C PRO A 104 16.81 -6.64 8.60
N GLY A 105 16.97 -7.32 9.74
CA GLY A 105 17.71 -8.59 9.82
C GLY A 105 17.04 -9.77 9.09
N PHE A 106 15.79 -9.63 8.64
CA PHE A 106 15.07 -10.67 7.91
C PHE A 106 15.72 -10.97 6.56
N VAL A 107 16.03 -9.92 5.79
CA VAL A 107 16.60 -10.07 4.45
C VAL A 107 18.11 -10.24 4.56
N ARG A 108 18.60 -11.44 4.22
CA ARG A 108 20.03 -11.79 4.21
C ARG A 108 20.56 -12.05 2.81
N SER A 109 19.69 -12.50 1.91
CA SER A 109 20.01 -12.80 0.52
C SER A 109 18.79 -12.62 -0.40
N SER A 110 18.98 -12.81 -1.71
CA SER A 110 17.89 -12.75 -2.69
C SER A 110 16.87 -13.88 -2.52
N GLN A 111 17.20 -14.95 -1.79
CA GLN A 111 16.28 -16.04 -1.48
C GLN A 111 15.18 -15.63 -0.50
N ASP A 112 15.41 -14.56 0.29
CA ASP A 112 14.46 -14.08 1.31
C ASP A 112 13.37 -13.15 0.75
N LEU A 113 13.38 -12.87 -0.56
CA LEU A 113 12.50 -11.87 -1.20
C LEU A 113 11.06 -12.37 -1.46
N GLY A 114 10.78 -13.63 -1.11
CA GLY A 114 9.49 -14.29 -1.27
C GLY A 114 8.65 -14.37 0.00
N CYS A 115 8.85 -13.47 0.97
CA CYS A 115 8.06 -13.48 2.21
C CYS A 115 6.55 -13.27 1.94
N ASP A 116 5.70 -13.85 2.78
CA ASP A 116 4.23 -13.80 2.66
C ASP A 116 3.70 -12.37 2.50
N PHE A 117 4.16 -11.45 3.36
CA PHE A 117 3.75 -10.05 3.32
C PHE A 117 4.03 -9.38 1.97
N CYS A 118 5.24 -9.59 1.42
CA CYS A 118 5.63 -9.03 0.12
C CYS A 118 4.74 -9.57 -1.00
N ASN A 119 4.56 -10.89 -1.05
CA ASN A 119 3.77 -11.54 -2.10
C ASN A 119 2.30 -11.09 -2.07
N ASP A 120 1.68 -11.01 -0.89
CA ASP A 120 0.29 -10.54 -0.77
C ASP A 120 0.17 -9.06 -1.18
N VAL A 121 1.08 -8.20 -0.71
CA VAL A 121 1.08 -6.77 -1.09
C VAL A 121 1.21 -6.58 -2.59
N LEU A 122 2.14 -7.29 -3.25
CA LEU A 122 2.33 -7.18 -4.69
C LEU A 122 1.15 -7.74 -5.48
N ALA A 123 0.52 -8.81 -5.01
CA ALA A 123 -0.70 -9.35 -5.62
C ALA A 123 -1.85 -8.34 -5.53
N ARG A 124 -2.07 -7.73 -4.37
CA ARG A 124 -3.08 -6.67 -4.17
C ARG A 124 -2.78 -5.44 -5.00
N ALA A 125 -1.54 -4.97 -5.03
CA ALA A 125 -1.12 -3.83 -5.84
C ALA A 125 -1.40 -4.07 -7.33
N LYS A 126 -1.07 -5.28 -7.83
CA LYS A 126 -1.36 -5.67 -9.21
C LYS A 126 -2.86 -5.71 -9.51
N TYR A 127 -3.66 -6.20 -8.56
CA TYR A 127 -5.11 -6.17 -8.67
C TYR A 127 -5.64 -4.74 -8.75
N LEU A 128 -5.20 -3.86 -7.85
CA LEU A 128 -5.63 -2.46 -7.79
C LEU A 128 -5.31 -1.70 -9.09
N LYS A 129 -4.10 -1.85 -9.62
CA LYS A 129 -3.71 -1.24 -10.90
C LYS A 129 -4.62 -1.64 -12.07
N ARG A 130 -5.10 -2.88 -12.08
CA ARG A 130 -6.01 -3.37 -13.13
C ARG A 130 -7.42 -2.79 -13.01
N HIS A 131 -7.78 -2.25 -11.84
CA HIS A 131 -9.11 -1.72 -11.54
C HIS A 131 -9.10 -0.19 -11.36
N GLY A 132 -8.19 0.51 -12.04
CA GLY A 132 -8.22 1.97 -12.16
C GLY A 132 -7.54 2.74 -11.02
N PHE A 133 -6.74 2.07 -10.19
CA PHE A 133 -5.94 2.72 -9.17
C PHE A 133 -4.70 3.42 -9.75
#